data_AF-A0A2T0KH54-F1
#
_entry.id   AF-A0A2T0KH54-F1
#
_cell.length_a   1.000
_cell.length_b   1.000
_cell.length_c   1.000
_cell.angle_alpha   90.00
_cell.angle_beta   90.00
_cell.angle_gamma   90.00
#
_symmetry.space_group_name_H-M   'P 1'
#
loop_
_entity.id
_entity.type
_entity.pdbx_description
1 polymer ?
#
loop_
_entity_poly.entity_id
_entity_poly.type
_entity_poly.pdbx_seq_one_letter_code
_entity_poly.pdbx_strand_id
1 'polypeptide(L)'
;MMWDAVTEAMGRLYPRAQPWHVSYPAEGFTLQAASAYPADGHWHFVTYGLGERWGFELTFRLARGGEQQPPQWPFVVLNQVAGLAQAAAEPFEEGQWTDLGAPITGFPHTDGPPTGLTVLILTADPQLGDRFLQMVGVTAAEAAAGDVDSDDPLLVTDPGRA
;
A
#
# COMPACT_ATOMS: atom_id res chain seq x y z
N MET A 1 -11.88 -4.15 -17.43
CA MET A 1 -10.63 -4.80 -16.95
C MET A 1 -10.35 -4.31 -15.53
N MET A 2 -9.37 -4.88 -14.78
CA MET A 2 -9.10 -4.38 -13.41
C MET A 2 -8.72 -2.89 -13.43
N TRP A 3 -8.01 -2.44 -14.46
CA TRP A 3 -7.65 -1.03 -14.63
C TRP A 3 -8.85 -0.08 -14.59
N ASP A 4 -9.93 -0.42 -15.28
CA ASP A 4 -11.17 0.37 -15.29
C ASP A 4 -11.81 0.39 -13.91
N ALA A 5 -11.79 -0.75 -13.19
CA ALA A 5 -12.32 -0.86 -11.84
C ALA A 5 -11.53 0.02 -10.86
N VAL A 6 -10.20 0.08 -10.97
CA VAL A 6 -9.36 1.00 -10.18
C VAL A 6 -9.73 2.45 -10.51
N THR A 7 -9.82 2.79 -11.80
CA THR A 7 -10.12 4.16 -12.25
C THR A 7 -11.49 4.61 -11.75
N GLU A 8 -12.51 3.76 -11.85
CA GLU A 8 -13.86 4.04 -11.35
C GLU A 8 -13.88 4.18 -9.83
N ALA A 9 -13.24 3.27 -9.10
CA ALA A 9 -13.27 3.27 -7.65
C ALA A 9 -12.53 4.49 -7.07
N MET A 10 -11.34 4.79 -7.58
CA MET A 10 -10.58 5.98 -7.17
C MET A 10 -11.25 7.28 -7.63
N GLY A 11 -11.89 7.29 -8.82
CA GLY A 11 -12.66 8.43 -9.30
C GLY A 11 -13.89 8.74 -8.44
N ARG A 12 -14.51 7.72 -7.82
CA ARG A 12 -15.60 7.92 -6.85
C ARG A 12 -15.09 8.53 -5.53
N LEU A 13 -13.95 8.07 -5.02
CA LEU A 13 -13.36 8.62 -3.79
C LEU A 13 -12.79 10.02 -3.97
N TYR A 14 -12.11 10.26 -5.09
CA TYR A 14 -11.34 11.47 -5.34
C TYR A 14 -11.67 12.11 -6.70
N PRO A 15 -12.91 12.55 -6.94
CA PRO A 15 -13.41 12.97 -8.27
C PRO A 15 -12.68 14.18 -8.88
N ARG A 16 -11.95 14.95 -8.07
CA ARG A 16 -11.22 16.15 -8.51
C ARG A 16 -9.71 16.04 -8.27
N ALA A 17 -9.21 14.91 -7.77
CA ALA A 17 -7.80 14.74 -7.52
C ALA A 17 -7.03 14.52 -8.83
N GLN A 18 -5.84 15.10 -8.89
CA GLN A 18 -4.83 14.73 -9.87
C GLN A 18 -3.84 13.80 -9.16
N PRO A 19 -3.91 12.48 -9.37
CA PRO A 19 -2.99 11.57 -8.70
C PRO A 19 -1.58 11.71 -9.26
N TRP A 20 -0.61 11.45 -8.39
CA TRP A 20 0.76 11.22 -8.83
C TRP A 20 0.86 9.80 -9.38
N HIS A 21 1.01 9.65 -10.70
CA HIS A 21 1.08 8.35 -11.37
C HIS A 21 2.52 8.01 -11.75
N VAL A 22 2.97 6.82 -11.40
CA VAL A 22 4.27 6.26 -11.81
C VAL A 22 4.04 5.02 -12.64
N SER A 23 4.78 4.90 -13.75
CA SER A 23 4.81 3.68 -14.57
C SER A 23 6.16 3.00 -14.38
N TYR A 24 6.15 1.68 -14.24
CA TYR A 24 7.37 0.90 -14.06
C TYR A 24 7.80 0.29 -15.40
N PRO A 25 9.12 0.17 -15.66
CA PRO A 25 9.63 -0.65 -16.76
C PRO A 25 9.20 -2.11 -16.59
N ALA A 26 8.92 -2.81 -17.69
CA ALA A 26 8.52 -4.23 -17.63
C ALA A 26 9.64 -5.14 -17.07
N GLU A 27 10.91 -4.81 -17.31
CA GLU A 27 12.04 -5.59 -16.82
C GLU A 27 12.31 -5.28 -15.35
N GLY A 28 12.21 -6.30 -14.49
CA GLY A 28 12.56 -6.20 -13.06
C GLY A 28 11.46 -5.66 -12.14
N PHE A 29 10.29 -5.31 -12.68
CA PHE A 29 9.14 -4.87 -11.88
C PHE A 29 7.95 -5.79 -12.07
N THR A 30 7.16 -5.94 -11.00
CA THR A 30 5.92 -6.70 -11.06
C THR A 30 4.75 -5.82 -11.46
N LEU A 31 4.69 -4.62 -10.89
CA LEU A 31 3.63 -3.67 -11.18
C LEU A 31 3.87 -3.03 -12.54
N GLN A 32 2.79 -2.75 -13.26
CA GLN A 32 2.83 -1.93 -14.48
C GLN A 32 2.87 -0.44 -14.10
N ALA A 33 2.10 -0.08 -13.07
CA ALA A 33 2.04 1.28 -12.56
C ALA A 33 1.57 1.31 -11.09
N ALA A 34 1.68 2.48 -10.48
CA ALA A 34 1.05 2.81 -9.22
C ALA A 34 0.62 4.28 -9.21
N SER A 35 -0.32 4.65 -8.36
CA SER A 35 -0.78 6.02 -8.22
C SER A 35 -0.93 6.40 -6.76
N ALA A 36 -0.57 7.64 -6.41
CA ALA A 36 -0.84 8.21 -5.09
C ALA A 36 -1.84 9.35 -5.21
N TYR A 37 -2.94 9.24 -4.48
CA TYR A 37 -4.00 10.24 -4.42
C TYR A 37 -3.82 11.10 -3.17
N PRO A 38 -3.85 12.44 -3.30
CA PRO A 38 -3.92 13.31 -2.13
C PRO A 38 -5.30 13.17 -1.48
N ALA A 39 -5.34 12.68 -0.25
CA ALA A 39 -6.52 12.66 0.60
C ALA A 39 -6.34 13.64 1.76
N ASP A 40 -7.39 13.84 2.56
CA ASP A 40 -7.31 14.63 3.79
C ASP A 40 -6.51 13.84 4.84
N GLY A 41 -5.42 14.44 5.34
CA GLY A 41 -4.53 13.82 6.34
C GLY A 41 -3.64 12.65 5.87
N HIS A 42 -3.79 12.14 4.65
CA HIS A 42 -2.98 11.01 4.15
C HIS A 42 -2.78 11.02 2.63
N TRP A 43 -1.82 10.22 2.17
CA TRP A 43 -1.71 9.77 0.79
C TRP A 43 -2.34 8.39 0.65
N HIS A 44 -3.17 8.20 -0.38
CA HIS A 44 -3.77 6.89 -0.69
C HIS A 44 -3.17 6.34 -1.99
N PHE A 45 -2.34 5.32 -1.86
CA PHE A 45 -1.68 4.64 -2.96
C PHE A 45 -2.53 3.48 -3.47
N VAL A 46 -2.47 3.22 -4.78
CA VAL A 46 -3.10 2.08 -5.45
C VAL A 46 -2.20 1.54 -6.57
N THR A 47 -2.16 0.22 -6.72
CA THR A 47 -1.35 -0.44 -7.76
C THR A 47 -2.14 -0.76 -9.03
N TYR A 48 -1.39 -1.05 -10.10
CA TYR A 48 -1.91 -1.58 -11.35
C TYR A 48 -1.00 -2.72 -11.81
N GLY A 49 -1.56 -3.92 -11.97
CA GLY A 49 -0.89 -5.06 -12.58
C GLY A 49 -1.13 -6.40 -11.89
N LEU A 50 -1.74 -6.42 -10.70
CA LEU A 50 -2.05 -7.66 -9.98
C LEU A 50 -3.41 -8.23 -10.39
N GLY A 51 -4.35 -7.38 -10.79
CA GLY A 51 -5.74 -7.79 -10.99
C GLY A 51 -5.98 -8.79 -12.10
N GLU A 52 -5.14 -8.83 -13.15
CA GLU A 52 -5.29 -9.79 -14.23
C GLU A 52 -5.03 -11.23 -13.78
N ARG A 53 -4.05 -11.41 -12.89
CA ARG A 53 -3.70 -12.74 -12.37
C ARG A 53 -4.46 -13.08 -11.10
N TRP A 54 -4.57 -12.13 -10.19
CA TRP A 54 -5.03 -12.39 -8.82
C TRP A 54 -6.40 -11.81 -8.48
N GLY A 55 -6.98 -10.99 -9.37
CA GLY A 55 -8.31 -10.41 -9.16
C GLY A 55 -8.40 -9.23 -8.18
N PHE A 56 -7.29 -8.86 -7.53
CA PHE A 56 -7.18 -7.72 -6.62
C PHE A 56 -6.05 -6.74 -7.01
N GLU A 57 -6.07 -5.54 -6.44
CA GLU A 57 -4.93 -4.61 -6.42
C GLU A 57 -4.55 -4.27 -4.98
N LEU A 58 -3.30 -3.85 -4.76
CA LEU A 58 -2.85 -3.39 -3.45
C LEU A 58 -3.20 -1.91 -3.27
N THR A 59 -3.56 -1.53 -2.05
CA THR A 59 -3.62 -0.14 -1.61
C THR A 59 -2.73 0.09 -0.39
N PHE A 60 -2.39 1.35 -0.13
CA PHE A 60 -1.62 1.74 1.05
C PHE A 60 -2.00 3.16 1.45
N ARG A 61 -2.16 3.41 2.75
CA ARG A 61 -2.42 4.75 3.27
C ARG A 61 -1.28 5.20 4.15
N LEU A 62 -0.69 6.34 3.80
CA LEU A 62 0.43 6.92 4.51
C LEU A 62 0.03 8.26 5.10
N ALA A 63 0.23 8.45 6.40
CA ALA A 63 0.04 9.72 7.07
C ALA A 63 0.79 10.82 6.30
N ARG A 64 0.08 11.91 6.02
CA ARG A 64 0.59 13.00 5.17
C ARG A 64 0.94 14.21 6.03
N GLY A 65 2.12 14.75 5.80
CA GLY A 65 2.56 16.02 6.37
C GLY A 65 2.25 17.21 5.46
N GLY A 66 3.18 18.17 5.40
CA GLY A 66 3.08 19.37 4.56
C GLY A 66 3.54 19.17 3.11
N GLU A 67 3.95 17.95 2.74
CA GLU A 67 4.50 17.66 1.41
C GLU A 67 3.46 17.80 0.29
N GLN A 68 3.91 18.38 -0.83
CA GLN A 68 3.10 18.59 -2.03
C GLN A 68 3.12 17.39 -2.97
N GLN A 69 4.14 16.55 -2.85
CA GLN A 69 4.32 15.32 -3.63
C GLN A 69 4.38 14.14 -2.66
N PRO A 70 3.90 12.95 -3.05
CA PRO A 70 4.01 11.77 -2.21
C PRO A 70 5.49 11.37 -2.04
N PRO A 71 5.88 10.83 -0.88
CA PRO A 71 7.17 10.18 -0.73
C PRO A 71 7.27 8.97 -1.68
N GLN A 72 8.49 8.61 -2.05
CA GLN A 72 8.75 7.60 -3.08
C GLN A 72 8.81 6.18 -2.52
N TRP A 73 9.24 6.00 -1.28
CA TRP A 73 9.37 4.68 -0.66
C TRP A 73 8.10 3.80 -0.71
N PRO A 74 6.84 4.32 -0.64
CA PRO A 74 5.66 3.47 -0.74
C PRO A 74 5.57 2.77 -2.10
N PHE A 75 5.98 3.44 -3.18
CA PHE A 75 6.03 2.84 -4.52
C PHE A 75 7.04 1.69 -4.61
N VAL A 76 8.11 1.73 -3.80
CA VAL A 76 9.11 0.66 -3.74
C VAL A 76 8.55 -0.56 -3.02
N VAL A 77 8.02 -0.36 -1.81
CA VAL A 77 7.49 -1.48 -1.01
C VAL A 77 6.26 -2.12 -1.65
N LEU A 78 5.39 -1.34 -2.31
CA LEU A 78 4.25 -1.87 -3.07
C LEU A 78 4.72 -2.82 -4.18
N ASN A 79 5.76 -2.45 -4.93
CA ASN A 79 6.30 -3.33 -5.97
C ASN A 79 7.02 -4.56 -5.38
N GLN A 80 7.67 -4.43 -4.22
CA GLN A 80 8.26 -5.57 -3.51
C GLN A 80 7.19 -6.58 -3.09
N VAL A 81 6.11 -6.12 -2.45
CA VAL A 81 4.98 -6.97 -2.02
C VAL A 81 4.26 -7.57 -3.22
N ALA A 82 4.08 -6.82 -4.31
CA ALA A 82 3.56 -7.35 -5.56
C ALA A 82 4.44 -8.50 -6.10
N GLY A 83 5.76 -8.38 -6.00
CA GLY A 83 6.70 -9.45 -6.35
C GLY A 83 6.52 -10.71 -5.51
N LEU A 84 6.24 -10.57 -4.21
CA LEU A 84 5.88 -11.70 -3.35
C LEU A 84 4.57 -12.37 -3.82
N ALA A 85 3.55 -11.56 -4.16
CA ALA A 85 2.29 -12.08 -4.70
C ALA A 85 2.53 -12.84 -6.02
N GLN A 86 3.40 -12.37 -6.91
CA GLN A 86 3.70 -13.08 -8.16
C GLN A 86 4.39 -14.42 -7.96
N ALA A 87 5.21 -14.55 -6.92
CA ALA A 87 5.89 -15.79 -6.56
C ALA A 87 4.98 -16.77 -5.79
N ALA A 88 3.83 -16.31 -5.29
CA ALA A 88 2.91 -17.13 -4.53
C ALA A 88 2.20 -18.18 -5.41
N ALA A 89 1.89 -19.32 -4.79
CA ALA A 89 1.10 -20.38 -5.43
C ALA A 89 -0.41 -20.06 -5.40
N GLU A 90 -0.86 -19.36 -4.37
CA GLU A 90 -2.25 -18.99 -4.11
C GLU A 90 -2.35 -17.46 -3.98
N PRO A 91 -3.52 -16.85 -4.26
CA PRO A 91 -3.72 -15.41 -4.09
C PRO A 91 -3.50 -14.97 -2.64
N PHE A 92 -3.18 -13.69 -2.46
CA PHE A 92 -3.21 -13.10 -1.14
C PHE A 92 -4.64 -12.94 -0.63
N GLU A 93 -4.79 -13.05 0.69
CA GLU A 93 -6.06 -12.96 1.40
C GLU A 93 -5.95 -11.99 2.58
N GLU A 94 -7.09 -11.46 3.02
CA GLU A 94 -7.18 -10.67 4.24
C GLU A 94 -6.64 -11.44 5.46
N GLY A 95 -5.93 -10.73 6.34
CA GLY A 95 -5.30 -11.29 7.53
C GLY A 95 -3.93 -11.92 7.27
N GLN A 96 -3.51 -12.02 6.01
CA GLN A 96 -2.12 -12.36 5.71
C GLN A 96 -1.19 -11.21 6.11
N TRP A 97 0.02 -11.58 6.52
CA TRP A 97 1.04 -10.63 6.93
C TRP A 97 2.42 -11.09 6.49
N THR A 98 3.35 -10.15 6.40
CA THR A 98 4.75 -10.40 6.08
C THR A 98 5.62 -9.51 6.94
N ASP A 99 6.51 -10.12 7.73
CA ASP A 99 7.60 -9.42 8.39
C ASP A 99 8.75 -9.23 7.39
N LEU A 100 9.10 -7.97 7.14
CA LEU A 100 10.19 -7.62 6.24
C LEU A 100 11.57 -7.74 6.91
N GLY A 101 11.61 -7.89 8.24
CA GLY A 101 12.85 -7.94 9.02
C GLY A 101 13.64 -6.62 9.02
N ALA A 102 13.05 -5.56 8.46
CA ALA A 102 13.64 -4.24 8.28
C ALA A 102 12.50 -3.20 8.24
N PRO A 103 12.78 -1.88 8.42
CA PRO A 103 11.76 -0.85 8.33
C PRO A 103 10.97 -0.96 7.02
N ILE A 104 9.63 -0.92 7.08
CA ILE A 104 8.78 -0.94 5.87
C ILE A 104 9.06 0.23 4.93
N THR A 105 9.65 1.29 5.47
CA THR A 105 10.10 2.45 4.73
C THR A 105 11.31 2.16 3.85
N GLY A 106 12.08 1.10 4.11
CA GLY A 106 13.35 0.81 3.44
C GLY A 106 14.54 1.67 3.93
N PHE A 107 14.38 2.41 5.03
CA PHE A 107 15.45 3.18 5.64
C PHE A 107 16.67 2.30 5.99
N PRO A 108 17.92 2.73 5.73
CA PRO A 108 18.34 4.05 5.23
C PRO A 108 18.50 4.15 3.70
N HIS A 109 17.95 3.20 2.93
CA HIS A 109 18.21 3.07 1.49
C HIS A 109 17.16 3.76 0.59
N THR A 110 16.11 4.31 1.18
CA THR A 110 15.03 5.04 0.51
C THR A 110 14.89 6.45 1.10
N ASP A 111 13.93 7.23 0.60
CA ASP A 111 13.54 8.53 1.17
C ASP A 111 12.60 8.41 2.38
N GLY A 112 12.29 7.19 2.82
CA GLY A 112 11.43 6.98 3.98
C GLY A 112 12.16 7.18 5.32
N PRO A 113 11.47 7.61 6.37
CA PRO A 113 12.08 7.86 7.67
C PRO A 113 12.48 6.55 8.38
N PRO A 114 13.38 6.59 9.38
CA PRO A 114 13.53 5.49 10.31
C PRO A 114 12.19 5.25 11.03
N THR A 115 11.86 3.98 11.27
CA THR A 115 10.62 3.59 11.96
C THR A 115 10.76 2.20 12.57
N GLY A 116 10.03 1.95 13.66
CA GLY A 116 9.84 0.62 14.25
C GLY A 116 8.84 -0.27 13.52
N LEU A 117 8.16 0.22 12.49
CA LEU A 117 7.24 -0.57 11.67
C LEU A 117 8.02 -1.50 10.73
N THR A 118 7.94 -2.81 10.95
CA THR A 118 8.67 -3.83 10.17
C THR A 118 7.77 -4.88 9.54
N VAL A 119 6.49 -4.92 9.95
CA VAL A 119 5.52 -5.90 9.48
C VAL A 119 4.45 -5.20 8.65
N LEU A 120 4.04 -5.83 7.57
CA LEU A 120 2.88 -5.44 6.77
C LEU A 120 1.77 -6.46 6.95
N ILE A 121 0.57 -5.98 7.27
CA ILE A 121 -0.66 -6.78 7.30
C ILE A 121 -1.54 -6.37 6.12
N LEU A 122 -2.22 -7.34 5.51
CA LEU A 122 -3.21 -7.11 4.45
C LEU A 122 -4.63 -7.18 5.04
N THR A 123 -5.44 -6.19 4.71
CA THR A 123 -6.87 -6.13 5.04
C THR A 123 -7.67 -5.68 3.83
N ALA A 124 -8.98 -5.94 3.81
CA ALA A 124 -9.83 -5.33 2.79
C ALA A 124 -9.77 -3.79 2.90
N ASP A 125 -9.64 -3.09 1.77
CA ASP A 125 -9.61 -1.63 1.80
C ASP A 125 -10.94 -1.10 2.37
N PRO A 126 -10.91 -0.28 3.42
CA PRO A 126 -12.11 0.13 4.15
C PRO A 126 -13.09 0.97 3.32
N GLN A 127 -12.65 1.49 2.16
CA GLN A 127 -13.49 2.30 1.27
C GLN A 127 -13.70 1.67 -0.11
N LEU A 128 -12.85 0.73 -0.53
CA LEU A 128 -12.88 0.15 -1.88
C LEU A 128 -13.37 -1.31 -1.91
N GLY A 129 -13.34 -2.01 -0.78
CA GLY A 129 -13.84 -3.38 -0.64
C GLY A 129 -12.81 -4.48 -0.97
N ASP A 130 -13.29 -5.72 -1.06
CA ASP A 130 -12.52 -6.96 -1.13
C ASP A 130 -11.58 -7.12 -2.34
N ARG A 131 -11.83 -6.41 -3.43
CA ARG A 131 -10.94 -6.38 -4.62
C ARG A 131 -9.72 -5.48 -4.44
N PHE A 132 -9.57 -4.87 -3.27
CA PHE A 132 -8.47 -4.00 -2.91
C PHE A 132 -7.94 -4.44 -1.54
N LEU A 133 -6.69 -4.88 -1.50
CA LEU A 133 -6.04 -5.27 -0.27
C LEU A 133 -5.15 -4.13 0.21
N GLN A 134 -5.55 -3.50 1.31
CA GLN A 134 -4.76 -2.45 1.95
C GLN A 134 -3.63 -3.05 2.77
N MET A 135 -2.42 -2.58 2.49
CA MET A 135 -1.27 -2.78 3.35
C MET A 135 -1.35 -1.85 4.57
N VAL A 136 -1.09 -2.40 5.75
CA VAL A 136 -1.00 -1.64 7.01
C VAL A 136 0.32 -1.94 7.70
N GLY A 137 1.08 -0.89 8.00
CA GLY A 137 2.36 -0.99 8.69
C GLY A 137 2.20 -1.10 10.20
N VAL A 138 2.72 -2.19 10.77
CA VAL A 138 2.71 -2.44 12.22
C VAL A 138 4.11 -2.82 12.74
N THR A 139 4.29 -2.67 14.04
CA THR A 139 5.48 -3.21 14.72
C THR A 139 5.39 -4.73 14.82
N ALA A 140 6.53 -5.40 14.99
CA ALA A 140 6.53 -6.84 15.27
C ALA A 140 5.76 -7.22 16.55
N ALA A 141 5.72 -6.33 17.54
CA ALA A 141 4.97 -6.55 18.79
C ALA A 141 3.46 -6.49 18.57
N GLU A 142 2.97 -5.52 17.80
CA GLU A 142 1.56 -5.39 17.40
C GLU A 142 1.10 -6.60 16.59
N ALA A 143 1.89 -7.02 15.60
CA ALA A 143 1.61 -8.22 14.81
C ALA A 143 1.51 -9.48 15.70
N ALA A 144 2.42 -9.65 16.67
CA ALA A 144 2.39 -10.77 17.61
C ALA A 144 1.18 -10.73 18.56
N ALA A 145 0.66 -9.54 18.88
CA ALA A 145 -0.55 -9.35 19.66
C ALA A 145 -1.84 -9.51 18.85
N GLY A 146 -1.75 -9.54 17.50
CA GLY A 146 -2.91 -9.48 16.62
C GLY A 146 -3.61 -8.13 16.63
N ASP A 147 -2.85 -7.07 16.92
CA ASP A 147 -3.34 -5.71 17.05
C ASP A 147 -3.02 -4.92 15.77
N VAL A 148 -4.06 -4.41 15.13
CA VAL A 148 -3.95 -3.41 14.06
C VAL A 148 -4.74 -2.24 14.58
N ASP A 149 -4.12 -1.05 14.66
CA ASP A 149 -4.70 0.16 15.27
C ASP A 149 -6.15 0.37 14.84
N SER A 150 -7.07 -0.14 15.66
CA SER A 150 -8.48 -0.29 15.28
C SER A 150 -9.27 1.02 15.47
N ASP A 151 -8.63 2.01 16.10
CA ASP A 151 -9.24 3.31 16.35
C ASP A 151 -9.20 4.22 15.12
N ASP A 152 -8.31 3.95 14.15
CA ASP A 152 -8.34 4.59 12.83
C ASP A 152 -9.20 3.79 11.85
N PRO A 153 -10.41 4.26 11.46
CA PRO A 153 -11.28 3.55 10.54
C PRO A 153 -10.70 3.41 9.13
N LEU A 154 -9.65 4.16 8.78
CA LEU A 154 -8.94 4.06 7.51
C LEU A 154 -7.62 3.30 7.62
N LEU A 155 -7.17 2.96 8.83
CA LEU A 155 -5.93 2.24 9.10
C LEU A 155 -4.72 2.90 8.42
N VAL A 156 -4.60 4.23 8.56
CA VAL A 156 -3.51 5.03 8.00
C VAL A 156 -2.21 4.67 8.72
N THR A 157 -1.20 4.30 7.94
CA THR A 157 0.13 4.01 8.48
C THR A 157 0.87 5.34 8.74
N ASP A 158 1.24 5.58 10.00
CA ASP A 158 2.14 6.67 10.39
C ASP A 158 3.51 6.10 10.82
N PRO A 159 4.57 6.22 9.99
CA PRO A 159 5.91 5.80 10.35
C PRO A 159 6.48 6.49 11.61
N GLY A 160 5.98 7.68 11.97
CA GLY A 160 6.43 8.45 13.13
C GLY A 160 5.91 7.94 14.47
N ARG A 161 4.97 6.98 14.48
CA ARG A 161 4.37 6.44 15.70
C ARG A 161 5.21 5.39 16.42
N ALA A 162 6.28 4.88 15.79
CA ALA A 162 7.09 3.75 16.26
C ALA A 162 8.60 3.98 16.11
#